data_AF-A0A552JW19-F1
#
_entry.id   AF-A0A552JW19-F1
#
_cell.length_a   1.000
_cell.length_b   1.000
_cell.length_c   1.000
_cell.angle_alpha   90.00
_cell.angle_beta   90.00
_cell.angle_gamma   90.00
#
_symmetry.space_group_name_H-M   'P 1'
#
loop_
_entity.id
_entity.type
_entity.pdbx_description
1 polymer ?
#
loop_
_entity_poly.entity_id
_entity_poly.type
_entity_poly.pdbx_seq_one_letter_code
_entity_poly.pdbx_strand_id
1 'polypeptide(L)'
;METEKYNKNSNPSTGYYPEPGWEWQKPEPKAYLVKHDLDKYAQAWILNLVEFVHWILLVPSFILSFLIFQHSGMLASKLGTDIQVYLLSIAPIIQSFAGLVAVVMHEYEGWQVVCFKNPLDSDFNIKDFNNEWLREIAYKMLFFLQILGLLAFSLGVFGLTKLTLVFAAVSILIGFLGPQNPKATFNIYDQPVFPISRWLVVVFIVNAIVNFVAYYYLFSSALEAANLSTILAGFAPLLFMIGGIIEGVFAESTFNQWIHFGAVIFLNLGLLTQIYFFSLLW
;
A
#
# COMPACT_ATOMS: atom_id res chain seq x y z
N MET A 1 -20.41 16.50 -29.24
CA MET A 1 -20.35 17.27 -27.98
C MET A 1 -21.60 16.92 -27.21
N GLU A 2 -21.55 15.86 -26.41
CA GLU A 2 -22.63 15.57 -25.47
C GLU A 2 -22.53 16.58 -24.33
N THR A 3 -23.66 17.24 -24.09
CA THR A 3 -23.87 18.27 -23.08
C THR A 3 -23.58 17.73 -21.69
N GLU A 4 -22.77 18.46 -20.92
CA GLU A 4 -22.50 18.22 -19.51
C GLU A 4 -23.80 17.93 -18.73
N LYS A 5 -23.92 16.73 -18.17
CA LYS A 5 -24.90 16.40 -17.13
C LYS A 5 -24.50 17.08 -15.80
N TYR A 6 -24.33 18.41 -15.80
CA TYR A 6 -24.18 19.16 -14.56
C TYR A 6 -25.55 19.31 -13.90
N ASN A 7 -25.80 18.56 -12.83
CA ASN A 7 -27.00 18.76 -12.03
C ASN A 7 -26.84 20.06 -11.24
N LYS A 8 -27.52 21.13 -11.66
CA LYS A 8 -27.51 22.45 -10.99
C LYS A 8 -27.97 22.39 -9.53
N ASN A 9 -28.61 21.29 -9.11
CA ASN A 9 -29.03 21.05 -7.74
C ASN A 9 -27.99 20.25 -6.93
N SER A 10 -26.81 19.94 -7.49
CA SER A 10 -25.75 19.30 -6.73
C SER A 10 -25.26 20.25 -5.65
N ASN A 11 -25.45 19.88 -4.39
CA ASN A 11 -24.96 20.64 -3.26
C ASN A 11 -23.63 20.03 -2.79
N PRO A 12 -22.48 20.73 -2.93
CA PRO A 12 -21.21 20.21 -2.44
C PRO A 12 -21.17 20.08 -0.90
N SER A 13 -22.15 20.66 -0.20
CA SER A 13 -22.31 20.56 1.26
C SER A 13 -23.17 19.38 1.72
N THR A 14 -23.85 18.66 0.82
CA THR A 14 -24.46 17.36 1.18
C THR A 14 -23.39 16.30 1.09
N GLY A 15 -22.85 15.93 2.25
CA GLY A 15 -21.70 15.06 2.38
C GLY A 15 -21.97 13.59 2.07
N TYR A 16 -20.88 12.83 2.06
CA TYR A 16 -20.87 11.37 1.95
C TYR A 16 -21.41 10.68 3.22
N TYR A 17 -21.19 11.29 4.39
CA TYR A 17 -21.57 10.74 5.68
C TYR A 17 -23.08 10.85 5.93
N PRO A 18 -23.70 9.82 6.51
CA PRO A 18 -25.10 9.87 6.93
C PRO A 18 -25.28 10.86 8.10
N GLU A 19 -26.39 11.59 8.16
CA GLU A 19 -26.74 12.47 9.29
C GLU A 19 -26.87 11.67 10.61
N PRO A 20 -26.31 12.11 11.75
CA PRO A 20 -25.64 13.40 12.07
C PRO A 20 -24.15 13.56 11.66
N GLY A 21 -23.64 12.75 10.75
CA GLY A 21 -22.38 12.98 10.04
C GLY A 21 -21.12 12.60 10.82
N TRP A 22 -21.23 11.74 11.85
CA TRP A 22 -20.04 11.31 12.59
C TRP A 22 -19.19 10.35 11.76
N GLU A 23 -17.88 10.41 11.95
CA GLU A 23 -16.92 9.56 11.22
C GLU A 23 -17.20 8.06 11.39
N TRP A 24 -17.67 7.66 12.59
CA TRP A 24 -18.02 6.28 12.88
C TRP A 24 -19.36 5.83 12.27
N GLN A 25 -20.14 6.76 11.73
CA GLN A 25 -21.35 6.44 10.99
C GLN A 25 -20.96 6.24 9.53
N LYS A 26 -20.79 4.98 9.15
CA LYS A 26 -20.51 4.61 7.77
C LYS A 26 -21.83 4.55 6.97
N PRO A 27 -21.79 4.82 5.66
CA PRO A 27 -22.99 4.81 4.84
C PRO A 27 -23.58 3.40 4.74
N GLU A 28 -24.87 3.36 4.38
CA GLU A 28 -25.57 2.10 4.12
C GLU A 28 -24.83 1.24 3.08
N PRO A 29 -24.91 -0.10 3.19
CA PRO A 29 -24.29 -0.99 2.22
C PRO A 29 -24.70 -0.67 0.79
N LYS A 30 -23.72 -0.63 -0.13
CA LYS A 30 -23.96 -0.39 -1.55
C LYS A 30 -24.92 -1.44 -2.11
N ALA A 31 -25.76 -1.05 -3.08
CA ALA A 31 -26.82 -1.93 -3.61
C ALA A 31 -26.28 -3.25 -4.17
N TYR A 32 -25.07 -3.24 -4.73
CA TYR A 32 -24.40 -4.45 -5.19
C TYR A 32 -24.19 -5.47 -4.06
N LEU A 33 -23.77 -5.04 -2.86
CA LEU A 33 -23.53 -5.93 -1.73
C LEU A 33 -24.81 -6.58 -1.25
N VAL A 34 -25.88 -5.79 -1.13
CA VAL A 34 -27.19 -6.28 -0.70
C VAL A 34 -27.73 -7.31 -1.69
N LYS A 35 -27.61 -7.04 -3.00
CA LYS A 35 -28.07 -7.95 -4.05
C LYS A 35 -27.36 -9.31 -4.04
N HIS A 36 -26.13 -9.37 -3.50
CA HIS A 36 -25.30 -10.57 -3.48
C HIS A 36 -25.10 -11.16 -2.07
N ASP A 37 -25.86 -10.71 -1.05
CA ASP A 37 -25.76 -11.19 0.35
C ASP A 37 -24.36 -10.98 0.97
N LEU A 38 -23.70 -9.87 0.60
CA LEU A 38 -22.37 -9.48 1.08
C LEU A 38 -22.40 -8.26 2.01
N ASP A 39 -23.57 -7.64 2.19
CA ASP A 39 -23.81 -6.48 3.07
C ASP A 39 -23.51 -6.79 4.54
N LYS A 40 -23.59 -8.06 4.96
CA LYS A 40 -23.12 -8.54 6.27
C LYS A 40 -21.64 -8.25 6.55
N TYR A 41 -20.81 -8.03 5.53
CA TYR A 41 -19.41 -7.65 5.68
C TYR A 41 -19.20 -6.13 5.67
N ALA A 42 -20.18 -5.33 5.24
CA ALA A 42 -20.12 -3.87 5.18
C ALA A 42 -20.88 -3.19 6.33
N GLN A 43 -20.95 -3.84 7.48
CA GLN A 43 -21.55 -3.26 8.69
C GLN A 43 -20.66 -2.14 9.23
N ALA A 44 -21.24 -1.05 9.70
CA ALA A 44 -20.50 0.15 10.11
C ALA A 44 -19.37 -0.15 11.11
N TRP A 45 -19.59 -1.02 12.10
CA TRP A 45 -18.55 -1.37 13.07
C TRP A 45 -17.38 -2.17 12.46
N ILE A 46 -17.63 -2.99 11.43
CA ILE A 46 -16.59 -3.73 10.69
C ILE A 46 -15.77 -2.73 9.88
N LEU A 47 -16.44 -1.83 9.16
CA LEU A 47 -15.79 -0.80 8.34
C LEU A 47 -14.90 0.12 9.20
N ASN A 48 -15.38 0.56 10.35
CA ASN A 48 -14.57 1.34 11.31
C ASN A 48 -13.35 0.57 11.82
N LEU A 49 -13.50 -0.74 12.08
CA LEU A 49 -12.37 -1.57 12.51
C LEU A 49 -11.33 -1.70 11.41
N VAL A 50 -11.76 -1.93 10.16
CA VAL A 50 -10.89 -2.01 8.98
C VAL A 50 -10.17 -0.68 8.78
N GLU A 51 -10.89 0.44 8.80
CA GLU A 51 -10.30 1.77 8.72
C GLU A 51 -9.24 2.00 9.79
N PHE A 52 -9.58 1.72 11.06
CA PHE A 52 -8.68 1.91 12.18
C PHE A 52 -7.36 1.16 12.00
N VAL A 53 -7.41 -0.11 11.56
CA VAL A 53 -6.17 -0.87 11.35
C VAL A 53 -5.35 -0.39 10.15
N HIS A 54 -5.96 0.21 9.14
CA HIS A 54 -5.19 0.83 8.06
C HIS A 54 -4.45 2.08 8.55
N TRP A 55 -5.12 2.92 9.35
CA TRP A 55 -4.49 4.11 9.95
C TRP A 55 -3.39 3.75 10.94
N ILE A 56 -3.55 2.67 11.70
CA ILE A 56 -2.57 2.29 12.73
C ILE A 56 -1.20 1.94 12.13
N LEU A 57 -1.12 1.54 10.85
CA LEU A 57 0.14 1.26 10.14
C LEU A 57 1.12 2.45 10.13
N LEU A 58 0.60 3.67 10.22
CA LEU A 58 1.44 4.87 10.30
C LEU A 58 2.32 4.85 11.55
N VAL A 59 1.75 4.47 12.70
CA VAL A 59 2.43 4.54 14.00
C VAL A 59 3.73 3.73 14.04
N PRO A 60 3.75 2.41 13.76
CA PRO A 60 4.99 1.64 13.74
C PRO A 60 5.95 2.11 12.63
N SER A 61 5.45 2.66 11.52
CA SER A 61 6.33 3.22 10.48
C SER A 61 7.09 4.46 10.96
N PHE A 62 6.42 5.36 11.70
CA PHE A 62 7.07 6.51 12.34
C PHE A 62 8.03 6.08 13.46
N ILE A 63 7.65 5.09 14.27
CA ILE A 63 8.53 4.52 15.30
C ILE A 63 9.79 3.96 14.66
N LEU A 64 9.66 3.18 13.58
CA LEU A 64 10.80 2.62 12.87
C LEU A 64 11.72 3.70 12.31
N SER A 65 11.15 4.70 11.62
CA SER A 65 11.92 5.84 11.10
C SER A 65 12.66 6.59 12.22
N PHE A 66 11.98 6.84 13.33
CA PHE A 66 12.56 7.49 14.51
C PHE A 66 13.70 6.69 15.12
N LEU A 67 13.55 5.36 15.26
CA LEU A 67 14.62 4.49 15.78
C LEU A 67 15.86 4.52 14.87
N ILE A 68 15.67 4.45 13.55
CA ILE A 68 16.78 4.58 12.59
C ILE A 68 17.48 5.93 12.75
N PHE A 69 16.71 7.01 12.90
CA PHE A 69 17.26 8.35 13.11
C PHE A 69 18.01 8.47 14.45
N GLN A 70 17.45 7.96 15.54
CA GLN A 70 18.03 8.00 16.89
C GLN A 70 19.38 7.26 16.95
N HIS A 71 19.52 6.18 16.19
CA HIS A 71 20.73 5.37 16.12
C HIS A 71 21.60 5.69 14.88
N SER A 72 21.39 6.87 14.29
CA SER A 72 22.05 7.28 13.04
C SER A 72 23.57 7.21 13.09
N GLY A 73 24.22 7.61 14.18
CA GLY A 73 25.68 7.54 14.31
C GLY A 73 26.24 6.12 14.24
N MET A 74 25.55 5.14 14.82
CA MET A 74 25.96 3.72 14.74
C MET A 74 25.64 3.11 13.39
N LEU A 75 24.54 3.52 12.76
CA LEU A 75 24.21 3.08 11.40
C LEU A 75 25.14 3.69 10.37
N ALA A 76 25.56 4.94 10.53
CA ALA A 76 26.51 5.61 9.64
C ALA A 76 27.86 4.88 9.63
N SER A 77 28.34 4.39 10.78
CA SER A 77 29.59 3.62 10.83
C SER A 77 29.49 2.24 10.17
N LYS A 78 28.29 1.64 10.11
CA LYS A 78 28.03 0.39 9.39
C LYS A 78 27.79 0.58 7.89
N LEU A 79 27.04 1.61 7.52
CA LEU A 79 26.56 1.83 6.15
C LEU A 79 27.55 2.67 5.33
N GLY A 80 28.33 3.53 5.99
CA GLY A 80 29.41 4.32 5.42
C GLY A 80 29.10 5.81 5.30
N THR A 81 27.84 6.22 5.16
CA THR A 81 27.46 7.64 4.95
C THR A 81 26.15 8.03 5.61
N ASP A 82 26.01 9.31 5.98
CA ASP A 82 24.77 9.86 6.55
C ASP A 82 23.61 9.82 5.55
N ILE A 83 23.88 9.95 4.25
CA ILE A 83 22.84 9.90 3.21
C ILE A 83 22.22 8.50 3.14
N GLN A 84 22.99 7.44 3.37
CA GLN A 84 22.46 6.08 3.44
C GLN A 84 21.54 5.89 4.64
N VAL A 85 21.93 6.42 5.81
CA VAL A 85 21.09 6.41 7.00
C VAL A 85 19.80 7.18 6.77
N TYR A 86 19.88 8.37 6.15
CA TYR A 86 18.71 9.17 5.79
C TYR A 86 17.74 8.38 4.88
N LEU A 87 18.27 7.75 3.83
CA LEU A 87 17.48 6.95 2.89
C LEU A 87 16.81 5.74 3.57
N LEU A 88 17.51 5.06 4.48
CA LEU A 88 16.89 4.03 5.32
C LEU A 88 15.79 4.61 6.23
N SER A 89 16.02 5.77 6.85
CA SER A 89 15.10 6.35 7.81
C SER A 89 13.80 6.85 7.16
N ILE A 90 13.87 7.33 5.92
CA ILE A 90 12.70 7.85 5.20
C ILE A 90 11.95 6.76 4.44
N ALA A 91 12.58 5.62 4.17
CA ALA A 91 11.96 4.55 3.40
C ALA A 91 10.64 4.01 4.00
N PRO A 92 10.54 3.72 5.32
CA PRO A 92 9.27 3.35 5.94
C PRO A 92 8.19 4.41 5.74
N ILE A 93 8.55 5.69 5.90
CA ILE A 93 7.63 6.82 5.76
C ILE A 93 7.08 6.88 4.33
N ILE A 94 7.94 6.80 3.31
CA ILE A 94 7.51 6.78 1.91
C ILE A 94 6.55 5.62 1.63
N GLN A 95 6.84 4.43 2.15
CA GLN A 95 5.97 3.25 1.99
C GLN A 95 4.63 3.42 2.71
N SER A 96 4.59 4.06 3.89
CA SER A 96 3.34 4.39 4.57
C SER A 96 2.50 5.38 3.77
N PHE A 97 3.13 6.44 3.23
CA PHE A 97 2.45 7.41 2.38
C PHE A 97 1.92 6.77 1.08
N ALA A 98 2.63 5.78 0.55
CA ALA A 98 2.12 4.99 -0.57
C ALA A 98 0.81 4.26 -0.20
N GLY A 99 0.75 3.67 1.00
CA GLY A 99 -0.46 3.05 1.54
C GLY A 99 -1.61 4.04 1.76
N LEU A 100 -1.30 5.29 2.19
CA LEU A 100 -2.32 6.33 2.38
C LEU A 100 -3.11 6.66 1.11
N VAL A 101 -2.52 6.46 -0.07
CA VAL A 101 -3.24 6.65 -1.33
C VAL A 101 -4.43 5.68 -1.45
N ALA A 102 -4.25 4.41 -1.05
CA ALA A 102 -5.35 3.46 -1.02
C ALA A 102 -6.34 3.78 0.10
N VAL A 103 -5.87 4.24 1.27
CA VAL A 103 -6.74 4.69 2.37
C VAL A 103 -7.67 5.81 1.92
N VAL A 104 -7.16 6.83 1.23
CA VAL A 104 -7.98 7.95 0.73
C VAL A 104 -8.98 7.47 -0.33
N MET A 105 -8.60 6.53 -1.20
CA MET A 105 -9.54 5.90 -2.12
C MET A 105 -10.64 5.14 -1.36
N HIS A 106 -10.29 4.35 -0.36
CA HIS A 106 -11.26 3.63 0.46
C HIS A 106 -12.17 4.61 1.22
N GLU A 107 -11.66 5.72 1.75
CA GLU A 107 -12.48 6.75 2.38
C GLU A 107 -13.51 7.32 1.41
N TYR A 108 -13.11 7.63 0.17
CA TYR A 108 -14.03 8.08 -0.87
C TYR A 108 -15.15 7.06 -1.16
N GLU A 109 -14.82 5.76 -1.09
CA GLU A 109 -15.78 4.66 -1.23
C GLU A 109 -16.44 4.25 0.10
N GLY A 110 -16.20 5.00 1.20
CA GLY A 110 -16.62 4.74 2.58
C GLY A 110 -16.30 3.36 3.10
N TRP A 111 -15.09 2.92 2.78
CA TRP A 111 -14.52 1.64 3.17
C TRP A 111 -15.23 0.42 2.61
N GLN A 112 -16.24 0.61 1.77
CA GLN A 112 -16.95 -0.48 1.12
C GLN A 112 -16.19 -0.89 -0.15
N VAL A 113 -15.88 -2.17 -0.23
CA VAL A 113 -15.17 -2.76 -1.36
C VAL A 113 -16.21 -3.54 -2.16
N VAL A 114 -16.49 -3.06 -3.37
CA VAL A 114 -17.46 -3.66 -4.30
C VAL A 114 -16.90 -3.65 -5.71
N CYS A 115 -17.60 -4.27 -6.67
CA CYS A 115 -17.15 -4.26 -8.05
C CYS A 115 -17.01 -2.82 -8.60
N PHE A 116 -15.99 -2.65 -9.43
CA PHE A 116 -15.65 -1.36 -10.02
C PHE A 116 -16.32 -1.20 -11.37
N LYS A 117 -16.73 0.03 -11.67
CA LYS A 117 -17.39 0.35 -12.94
C LYS A 117 -16.78 1.61 -13.54
N ASN A 118 -16.47 1.56 -14.83
CA ASN A 118 -16.01 2.72 -15.57
C ASN A 118 -17.13 3.77 -15.68
N PRO A 119 -16.92 5.00 -15.15
CA PRO A 119 -17.91 6.07 -15.22
C PRO A 119 -18.18 6.59 -16.64
N LEU A 120 -17.31 6.31 -17.62
CA LEU A 120 -17.53 6.69 -19.01
C LEU A 120 -18.37 5.68 -19.81
N ASP A 121 -18.36 4.42 -19.41
CA ASP A 121 -18.96 3.35 -20.22
C ASP A 121 -20.43 3.09 -19.83
N SER A 122 -20.94 3.74 -18.78
CA SER A 122 -22.27 3.48 -18.26
C SER A 122 -22.78 4.58 -17.32
N ASP A 123 -24.09 4.56 -17.01
CA ASP A 123 -24.63 5.34 -15.89
C ASP A 123 -24.04 4.81 -14.56
N PHE A 124 -22.96 5.45 -14.11
CA PHE A 124 -22.28 5.17 -12.85
C PHE A 124 -22.97 5.89 -11.69
N ASN A 125 -23.19 5.16 -10.61
CA ASN A 125 -23.70 5.69 -9.35
C ASN A 125 -22.88 5.09 -8.20
N ILE A 126 -22.28 5.97 -7.40
CA ILE A 126 -21.40 5.58 -6.29
C ILE A 126 -22.13 4.77 -5.20
N LYS A 127 -23.47 4.89 -5.12
CA LYS A 127 -24.29 4.06 -4.21
C LYS A 127 -24.35 2.59 -4.60
N ASP A 128 -24.02 2.26 -5.85
CA ASP A 128 -24.15 0.92 -6.39
C ASP A 128 -22.78 0.26 -6.60
N PHE A 129 -21.77 1.03 -7.00
CA PHE A 129 -20.46 0.54 -7.46
C PHE A 129 -19.30 1.40 -6.96
N ASN A 130 -18.07 0.87 -7.03
CA ASN A 130 -16.84 1.63 -6.82
C ASN A 130 -16.34 2.24 -8.13
N ASN A 131 -15.62 3.35 -8.03
CA ASN A 131 -15.12 4.11 -9.16
C ASN A 131 -13.82 3.51 -9.72
N GLU A 132 -13.87 2.96 -10.92
CA GLU A 132 -12.72 2.31 -11.57
C GLU A 132 -11.56 3.28 -11.84
N TRP A 133 -11.84 4.50 -12.27
CA TRP A 133 -10.81 5.49 -12.58
C TRP A 133 -10.08 5.97 -11.33
N LEU A 134 -10.81 6.16 -10.23
CA LEU A 134 -10.21 6.47 -8.95
C LEU A 134 -9.26 5.35 -8.52
N ARG A 135 -9.67 4.08 -8.68
CA ARG A 135 -8.82 2.91 -8.41
C ARG A 135 -7.57 2.90 -9.26
N GLU A 136 -7.67 3.15 -10.56
CA GLU A 136 -6.50 3.19 -11.44
C GLU A 136 -5.47 4.24 -11.01
N ILE A 137 -5.94 5.45 -10.68
CA ILE A 137 -5.09 6.54 -10.22
C ILE A 137 -4.46 6.18 -8.87
N ALA A 138 -5.26 5.70 -7.92
CA ALA A 138 -4.81 5.32 -6.60
C ALA A 138 -3.75 4.22 -6.66
N TYR A 139 -3.98 3.16 -7.43
CA TYR A 139 -3.05 2.05 -7.57
C TYR A 139 -1.76 2.47 -8.30
N LYS A 140 -1.85 3.29 -9.35
CA LYS A 140 -0.64 3.83 -10.00
C LYS A 140 0.24 4.58 -9.00
N MET A 141 -0.36 5.49 -8.24
CA MET A 141 0.35 6.30 -7.25
C MET A 141 0.89 5.44 -6.10
N LEU A 142 0.09 4.50 -5.57
CA LEU A 142 0.52 3.55 -4.55
C LEU A 142 1.75 2.77 -5.02
N PHE A 143 1.70 2.11 -6.17
CA PHE A 143 2.82 1.28 -6.63
C PHE A 143 4.06 2.11 -6.96
N PHE A 144 3.89 3.30 -7.53
CA PHE A 144 5.01 4.20 -7.79
C PHE A 144 5.68 4.66 -6.49
N LEU A 145 4.91 5.09 -5.50
CA LEU A 145 5.47 5.48 -4.19
C LEU A 145 6.08 4.29 -3.44
N GLN A 146 5.48 3.09 -3.54
CA GLN A 146 6.10 1.86 -3.02
C GLN A 146 7.46 1.60 -3.67
N ILE A 147 7.59 1.76 -5.00
CA ILE A 147 8.90 1.66 -5.69
C ILE A 147 9.90 2.67 -5.12
N LEU A 148 9.50 3.93 -4.90
CA LEU A 148 10.38 4.92 -4.29
C LEU A 148 10.82 4.54 -2.88
N GLY A 149 9.91 3.99 -2.06
CA GLY A 149 10.23 3.51 -0.72
C GLY A 149 11.18 2.31 -0.72
N LEU A 150 10.98 1.35 -1.64
CA LEU A 150 11.87 0.20 -1.83
C LEU A 150 13.25 0.65 -2.31
N LEU A 151 13.31 1.61 -3.24
CA LEU A 151 14.55 2.21 -3.72
C LEU A 151 15.29 2.94 -2.60
N ALA A 152 14.60 3.77 -1.81
CA ALA A 152 15.20 4.47 -0.67
C ALA A 152 15.84 3.46 0.29
N PHE A 153 15.13 2.38 0.65
CA PHE A 153 15.69 1.34 1.50
C PHE A 153 16.91 0.66 0.86
N SER A 154 16.80 0.19 -0.38
CA SER A 154 17.89 -0.53 -1.06
C SER A 154 19.12 0.36 -1.30
N LEU A 155 18.94 1.64 -1.62
CA LEU A 155 20.03 2.61 -1.72
C LEU A 155 20.65 2.91 -0.36
N GLY A 156 19.84 2.95 0.70
CA GLY A 156 20.33 3.06 2.07
C GLY A 156 21.23 1.88 2.47
N VAL A 157 20.83 0.66 2.13
CA VAL A 157 21.62 -0.55 2.42
C VAL A 157 22.87 -0.68 1.54
N PHE A 158 22.71 -0.61 0.22
CA PHE A 158 23.81 -0.88 -0.73
C PHE A 158 24.68 0.33 -1.05
N GLY A 159 24.25 1.54 -0.66
CA GLY A 159 24.97 2.78 -0.92
C GLY A 159 24.74 3.38 -2.30
N LEU A 160 25.28 4.58 -2.49
CA LEU A 160 25.14 5.39 -3.71
C LEU A 160 26.32 5.17 -4.65
N THR A 161 26.34 4.01 -5.30
CA THR A 161 27.31 3.69 -6.35
C THR A 161 26.75 4.06 -7.73
N LYS A 162 27.62 4.12 -8.75
CA LYS A 162 27.17 4.32 -10.13
C LYS A 162 26.11 3.29 -10.55
N LEU A 163 26.28 2.02 -10.14
CA LEU A 163 25.34 0.95 -10.49
C LEU A 163 23.98 1.16 -9.81
N THR A 164 23.97 1.42 -8.51
CA THR A 164 22.73 1.59 -7.74
C THR A 164 21.97 2.86 -8.14
N LEU A 165 22.69 3.94 -8.47
CA LEU A 165 22.10 5.16 -9.02
C LEU A 165 21.49 4.96 -10.40
N VAL A 166 22.18 4.23 -11.30
CA VAL A 166 21.62 3.89 -12.63
C VAL A 166 20.37 3.00 -12.46
N PHE A 167 20.42 2.00 -11.59
CA PHE A 167 19.27 1.15 -11.28
C PHE A 167 18.07 1.95 -10.77
N ALA A 168 18.31 2.88 -9.84
CA ALA A 168 17.27 3.75 -9.30
C ALA A 168 16.69 4.68 -10.39
N ALA A 169 17.54 5.33 -11.18
CA ALA A 169 17.10 6.20 -12.27
C ALA A 169 16.25 5.46 -13.31
N VAL A 170 16.69 4.26 -13.72
CA VAL A 170 15.93 3.42 -14.67
C VAL A 170 14.60 2.98 -14.05
N SER A 171 14.59 2.56 -12.78
CA SER A 171 13.36 2.18 -12.09
C SER A 171 12.36 3.33 -12.02
N ILE A 172 12.82 4.54 -11.69
CA ILE A 172 11.97 5.74 -11.65
C ILE A 172 11.45 6.10 -13.04
N LEU A 173 12.31 6.09 -14.07
CA LEU A 173 11.91 6.44 -15.43
C LEU A 173 10.87 5.45 -15.98
N ILE A 174 11.09 4.14 -15.82
CA ILE A 174 10.13 3.13 -16.28
C ILE A 174 8.85 3.18 -15.43
N GLY A 175 8.95 3.32 -14.12
CA GLY A 175 7.78 3.40 -13.24
C GLY A 175 6.90 4.62 -13.51
N PHE A 176 7.51 5.78 -13.79
CA PHE A 176 6.77 7.04 -13.96
C PHE A 176 6.33 7.29 -15.41
N LEU A 177 7.23 7.08 -16.37
CA LEU A 177 7.01 7.38 -17.80
C LEU A 177 6.64 6.14 -18.62
N GLY A 178 6.67 4.95 -18.02
CA GLY A 178 6.31 3.72 -18.70
C GLY A 178 4.87 3.76 -19.24
N PRO A 179 4.61 3.08 -20.38
CA PRO A 179 3.26 2.97 -20.92
C PRO A 179 2.26 2.49 -19.88
N GLN A 180 1.09 3.14 -19.80
CA GLN A 180 0.03 2.71 -18.88
C GLN A 180 -0.72 1.47 -19.37
N ASN A 181 -0.60 1.15 -20.66
CA ASN A 181 -1.21 -0.01 -21.30
C ASN A 181 -0.14 -0.94 -21.92
N PRO A 182 -0.38 -2.26 -21.97
CA PRO A 182 -1.54 -2.96 -21.40
C PRO A 182 -1.46 -3.07 -19.87
N LYS A 183 -2.62 -3.25 -19.24
CA LYS A 183 -2.75 -3.49 -17.79
C LYS A 183 -2.41 -4.95 -17.43
N ALA A 184 -2.05 -5.18 -16.18
CA ALA A 184 -1.79 -6.46 -15.55
C ALA A 184 -3.04 -6.97 -14.80
N THR A 185 -4.20 -6.89 -15.45
CA THR A 185 -5.48 -7.28 -14.85
C THR A 185 -5.57 -8.80 -14.73
N PHE A 186 -6.00 -9.29 -13.57
CA PHE A 186 -6.32 -10.69 -13.33
C PHE A 186 -7.84 -10.85 -13.20
N ASN A 187 -8.42 -11.93 -13.71
CA ASN A 187 -9.83 -12.23 -13.51
C ASN A 187 -9.97 -13.23 -12.37
N ILE A 188 -10.52 -12.78 -11.25
CA ILE A 188 -10.76 -13.61 -10.07
C ILE A 188 -12.24 -13.49 -9.74
N TYR A 189 -12.95 -14.62 -9.66
CA TYR A 189 -14.41 -14.67 -9.48
C TYR A 189 -15.16 -13.76 -10.48
N ASP A 190 -14.74 -13.80 -11.75
CA ASP A 190 -15.29 -12.99 -12.86
C ASP A 190 -15.16 -11.47 -12.68
N GLN A 191 -14.29 -11.03 -11.76
CA GLN A 191 -13.99 -9.62 -11.54
C GLN A 191 -12.57 -9.29 -12.03
N PRO A 192 -12.41 -8.22 -12.85
CA PRO A 192 -11.10 -7.71 -13.16
C PRO A 192 -10.51 -7.05 -11.91
N VAL A 193 -9.42 -7.62 -11.41
CA VAL A 193 -8.64 -7.05 -10.32
C VAL A 193 -7.29 -6.57 -10.82
N PHE A 194 -6.74 -5.59 -10.10
CA PHE A 194 -5.38 -5.09 -10.32
C PHE A 194 -5.19 -4.35 -11.67
N PRO A 195 -5.91 -3.24 -11.93
CA PRO A 195 -5.82 -2.46 -13.18
C PRO A 195 -4.54 -1.58 -13.24
N ILE A 196 -3.38 -2.22 -13.09
CA ILE A 196 -2.06 -1.59 -13.00
C ILE A 196 -1.28 -1.81 -14.28
N SER A 197 -0.48 -0.84 -14.72
CA SER A 197 0.43 -1.04 -15.87
C SER A 197 1.37 -2.24 -15.63
N ARG A 198 1.54 -3.10 -16.64
CA ARG A 198 2.51 -4.21 -16.59
C ARG A 198 3.93 -3.72 -16.30
N TRP A 199 4.31 -2.55 -16.83
CA TRP A 199 5.63 -1.96 -16.58
C TRP A 199 5.81 -1.62 -15.11
N LEU A 200 4.79 -1.05 -14.48
CA LEU A 200 4.84 -0.70 -13.07
C LEU A 200 4.93 -1.95 -12.18
N VAL A 201 4.19 -3.01 -12.54
CA VAL A 201 4.27 -4.31 -11.84
C VAL A 201 5.67 -4.91 -11.95
N VAL A 202 6.27 -4.93 -13.15
CA VAL A 202 7.63 -5.46 -13.35
C VAL A 202 8.65 -4.68 -12.52
N VAL A 203 8.62 -3.35 -12.57
CA VAL A 203 9.54 -2.51 -11.79
C VAL A 203 9.34 -2.73 -10.30
N PHE A 204 8.10 -2.83 -9.83
CA PHE A 204 7.79 -3.12 -8.43
C PHE A 204 8.36 -4.48 -7.99
N ILE A 205 8.13 -5.55 -8.75
CA ILE A 205 8.64 -6.90 -8.43
C ILE A 205 10.17 -6.91 -8.39
N VAL A 206 10.83 -6.30 -9.38
CA VAL A 206 12.30 -6.22 -9.40
C VAL A 206 12.82 -5.48 -8.17
N ASN A 207 12.21 -4.35 -7.81
CA ASN A 207 12.60 -3.60 -6.62
C ASN A 207 12.29 -4.38 -5.33
N ALA A 208 11.19 -5.11 -5.25
CA ALA A 208 10.87 -5.96 -4.11
C ALA A 208 11.89 -7.09 -3.92
N ILE A 209 12.37 -7.71 -5.01
CA ILE A 209 13.44 -8.72 -4.96
C ILE A 209 14.75 -8.10 -4.47
N VAL A 210 15.15 -6.94 -5.02
CA VAL A 210 16.37 -6.22 -4.57
C VAL A 210 16.25 -5.84 -3.10
N ASN A 211 15.07 -5.43 -2.65
CA ASN A 211 14.79 -5.12 -1.26
C ASN A 211 14.91 -6.36 -0.38
N PHE A 212 14.34 -7.50 -0.80
CA PHE A 212 14.47 -8.78 -0.11
C PHE A 212 15.96 -9.16 0.08
N VAL A 213 16.81 -8.97 -0.92
CA VAL A 213 18.26 -9.18 -0.80
C VAL A 213 18.90 -8.17 0.17
N ALA A 214 18.46 -6.91 0.13
CA ALA A 214 18.94 -5.86 1.04
C ALA A 214 18.65 -6.20 2.52
N TYR A 215 17.53 -6.86 2.81
CA TYR A 215 17.23 -7.36 4.16
C TYR A 215 18.28 -8.36 4.66
N TYR A 216 18.65 -9.34 3.84
CA TYR A 216 19.70 -10.29 4.21
C TYR A 216 21.03 -9.58 4.42
N TYR A 217 21.40 -8.67 3.51
CA TYR A 217 22.65 -7.92 3.63
C TYR A 217 22.71 -7.08 4.92
N LEU A 218 21.60 -6.43 5.30
CA LEU A 218 21.56 -5.56 6.47
C LEU A 218 21.53 -6.35 7.79
N PHE A 219 20.76 -7.44 7.86
CA PHE A 219 20.42 -8.07 9.14
C PHE A 219 21.14 -9.40 9.42
N SER A 220 21.72 -10.09 8.44
CA SER A 220 22.27 -11.44 8.68
C SER A 220 23.32 -11.47 9.80
N SER A 221 24.30 -10.57 9.80
CA SER A 221 25.33 -10.55 10.86
C SER A 221 24.77 -10.20 12.24
N ALA A 222 23.73 -9.36 12.31
CA ALA A 222 23.08 -9.01 13.58
C ALA A 222 22.24 -10.17 14.12
N LEU A 223 21.54 -10.89 13.24
CA LEU A 223 20.81 -12.11 13.60
C LEU A 223 21.77 -13.19 14.12
N GLU A 224 22.90 -13.40 13.43
CA GLU A 224 23.93 -14.34 13.89
C GLU A 224 24.49 -13.96 15.26
N ALA A 225 24.80 -12.68 15.48
CA ALA A 225 25.27 -12.18 16.78
C ALA A 225 24.23 -12.40 17.91
N ALA A 226 22.94 -12.35 17.57
CA ALA A 226 21.83 -12.65 18.48
C ALA A 226 21.51 -14.16 18.62
N ASN A 227 22.29 -15.05 18.01
CA ASN A 227 22.03 -16.50 17.92
C ASN A 227 20.68 -16.85 17.26
N LEU A 228 20.24 -16.04 16.29
CA LEU A 228 19.04 -16.25 15.50
C LEU A 228 19.40 -16.72 14.08
N SER A 229 18.47 -17.44 13.43
CA SER A 229 18.68 -17.90 12.04
C SER A 229 18.68 -16.72 11.06
N THR A 230 19.65 -16.68 10.16
CA THR A 230 19.74 -15.67 9.08
C THR A 230 18.56 -15.70 8.12
N ILE A 231 17.86 -16.83 8.00
CA ILE A 231 16.63 -16.97 7.20
C ILE A 231 15.54 -15.98 7.69
N LEU A 232 15.56 -15.62 8.97
CA LEU A 232 14.61 -14.66 9.54
C LEU A 232 14.72 -13.27 8.90
N ALA A 233 15.86 -12.90 8.30
CA ALA A 233 15.98 -11.62 7.59
C ALA A 233 14.92 -11.44 6.49
N GLY A 234 14.49 -12.54 5.86
CA GLY A 234 13.43 -12.53 4.85
C GLY A 234 12.00 -12.45 5.41
N PHE A 235 11.81 -12.53 6.73
CA PHE A 235 10.48 -12.68 7.32
C PHE A 235 9.64 -11.41 7.19
N ALA A 236 10.21 -10.23 7.50
CA ALA A 236 9.52 -8.96 7.32
C ALA A 236 9.06 -8.72 5.87
N PRO A 237 9.93 -8.77 4.83
CA PRO A 237 9.48 -8.58 3.46
C PRO A 237 8.49 -9.64 2.98
N LEU A 238 8.56 -10.88 3.48
CA LEU A 238 7.56 -11.91 3.20
C LEU A 238 6.18 -11.56 3.77
N LEU A 239 6.12 -11.06 5.01
CA LEU A 239 4.87 -10.61 5.62
C LEU A 239 4.23 -9.46 4.84
N PHE A 240 5.03 -8.48 4.38
CA PHE A 240 4.52 -7.42 3.51
C PHE A 240 3.97 -7.94 2.19
N MET A 241 4.69 -8.87 1.55
CA MET A 241 4.26 -9.47 0.30
C MET A 241 2.94 -10.24 0.48
N ILE A 242 2.82 -11.03 1.55
CA ILE A 242 1.59 -11.78 1.86
C ILE A 242 0.44 -10.80 2.13
N GLY A 243 0.64 -9.77 2.95
CA GLY A 243 -0.37 -8.74 3.21
C GLY A 243 -0.85 -8.07 1.91
N GLY A 244 0.08 -7.60 1.07
CA GLY A 244 -0.26 -6.96 -0.20
C GLY A 244 -1.00 -7.88 -1.18
N ILE A 245 -0.67 -9.18 -1.22
CA ILE A 245 -1.40 -10.16 -2.04
C ILE A 245 -2.81 -10.38 -1.47
N ILE A 246 -2.95 -10.58 -0.16
CA ILE A 246 -4.26 -10.79 0.47
C ILE A 246 -5.18 -9.59 0.20
N GLU A 247 -4.67 -8.37 0.37
CA GLU A 247 -5.41 -7.14 0.13
C GLU A 247 -5.75 -6.96 -1.35
N GLY A 248 -4.73 -6.81 -2.20
CA GLY A 248 -4.90 -6.39 -3.59
C GLY A 248 -5.52 -7.45 -4.49
N VAL A 249 -5.51 -8.72 -4.08
CA VAL A 249 -6.03 -9.85 -4.87
C VAL A 249 -7.29 -10.42 -4.23
N PHE A 250 -7.25 -10.84 -2.97
CA PHE A 250 -8.37 -11.60 -2.39
C PHE A 250 -9.45 -10.70 -1.81
N ALA A 251 -9.07 -9.69 -1.03
CA ALA A 251 -10.03 -8.81 -0.37
C ALA A 251 -10.84 -8.01 -1.41
N GLU A 252 -10.16 -7.50 -2.43
CA GLU A 252 -10.72 -6.78 -3.57
C GLU A 252 -11.57 -7.65 -4.52
N SER A 253 -11.40 -8.98 -4.52
CA SER A 253 -12.22 -9.88 -5.37
C SER A 253 -13.42 -10.49 -4.65
N THR A 254 -13.35 -10.60 -3.32
CA THR A 254 -14.37 -11.27 -2.51
C THR A 254 -15.30 -10.30 -1.80
N PHE A 255 -14.94 -9.01 -1.77
CA PHE A 255 -15.69 -7.95 -1.09
C PHE A 255 -15.87 -8.22 0.41
N ASN A 256 -14.96 -9.02 0.98
CA ASN A 256 -15.01 -9.43 2.37
C ASN A 256 -14.03 -8.59 3.21
N GLN A 257 -14.59 -7.72 4.05
CA GLN A 257 -13.85 -6.81 4.92
C GLN A 257 -12.97 -7.52 5.96
N TRP A 258 -13.28 -8.76 6.34
CA TRP A 258 -12.41 -9.55 7.21
C TRP A 258 -11.11 -9.96 6.53
N ILE A 259 -11.13 -10.13 5.21
CA ILE A 259 -9.93 -10.42 4.44
C ILE A 259 -9.05 -9.16 4.34
N HIS A 260 -9.66 -7.98 4.16
CA HIS A 260 -8.96 -6.69 4.28
C HIS A 260 -8.30 -6.54 5.65
N PHE A 261 -9.04 -6.77 6.74
CA PHE A 261 -8.50 -6.74 8.10
C PHE A 261 -7.32 -7.70 8.27
N GLY A 262 -7.45 -8.94 7.80
CA GLY A 262 -6.38 -9.94 7.83
C GLY A 262 -5.13 -9.50 7.07
N ALA A 263 -5.29 -8.91 5.89
CA ALA A 263 -4.16 -8.38 5.11
C ALA A 263 -3.36 -7.32 5.90
N VAL A 264 -4.07 -6.39 6.54
CA VAL A 264 -3.46 -5.31 7.32
C VAL A 264 -2.75 -5.82 8.57
N ILE A 265 -3.21 -6.93 9.17
CA ILE A 265 -2.47 -7.61 10.23
C ILE A 265 -1.09 -8.05 9.73
N PHE A 266 -1.01 -8.68 8.55
CA PHE A 266 0.29 -9.10 7.98
C PHE A 266 1.21 -7.90 7.73
N LEU A 267 0.68 -6.78 7.21
CA LEU A 267 1.44 -5.55 7.02
C LEU A 267 1.99 -5.00 8.34
N ASN A 268 1.16 -4.96 9.40
CA ASN A 268 1.58 -4.52 10.72
C ASN A 268 2.64 -5.45 11.33
N LEU A 269 2.46 -6.77 11.22
CA LEU A 269 3.45 -7.75 11.67
C LEU A 269 4.78 -7.59 10.93
N GLY A 270 4.74 -7.26 9.64
CA GLY A 270 5.92 -6.90 8.85
C GLY A 270 6.68 -5.72 9.47
N LEU A 271 5.99 -4.63 9.81
CA LEU A 271 6.60 -3.45 10.43
C LEU A 271 7.14 -3.74 11.82
N LEU A 272 6.41 -4.48 12.65
CA LEU A 272 6.86 -4.88 13.99
C LEU A 272 8.12 -5.77 13.90
N THR A 273 8.17 -6.66 12.91
CA THR A 273 9.35 -7.49 12.63
C THR A 273 10.53 -6.62 12.20
N GLN A 274 10.31 -5.62 11.33
CA GLN A 274 11.37 -4.65 10.97
C GLN A 274 11.88 -3.91 12.21
N ILE A 275 11.01 -3.36 13.05
CA ILE A 275 11.38 -2.66 14.28
C ILE A 275 12.25 -3.56 15.18
N TYR A 276 11.82 -4.81 15.38
CA TYR A 276 12.60 -5.78 16.14
C TYR A 276 13.98 -6.03 15.51
N PHE A 277 14.08 -6.26 14.20
CA PHE A 277 15.37 -6.49 13.55
C PHE A 277 16.30 -5.28 13.58
N PHE A 278 15.76 -4.07 13.41
CA PHE A 278 16.55 -2.85 13.57
C PHE A 278 17.12 -2.74 14.98
N SER A 279 16.35 -3.14 16.02
CA SER A 279 16.85 -3.16 17.40
C SER A 279 18.05 -4.08 17.64
N LEU A 280 18.32 -5.02 16.73
CA LEU A 280 19.49 -5.90 16.79
C LEU A 280 20.75 -5.28 16.15
N LEU A 281 20.62 -4.14 15.44
CA LEU A 281 21.75 -3.51 14.75
C LEU A 281 22.64 -2.68 15.67
N TRP A 282 22.28 -2.48 16.94
CA TRP A 282 23.01 -1.64 17.88
C TRP A 282 23.18 -2.27 19.25
#